data_AF-A0A2T4J9I9-F1
#
_entry.id   AF-A0A2T4J9I9-F1
#
_cell.length_a   1.000
_cell.length_b   1.000
_cell.length_c   1.000
_cell.angle_alpha   90.00
_cell.angle_beta   90.00
_cell.angle_gamma   90.00
#
_symmetry.space_group_name_H-M   'P 1'
#
loop_
_entity.id
_entity.type
_entity.pdbx_description
1 polymer ?
#
loop_
_entity_poly.entity_id
_entity_poly.type
_entity_poly.pdbx_seq_one_letter_code
_entity_poly.pdbx_strand_id
1 'polypeptide(L)'
;MTFSLARLAAILALPLLAACGGPRPADTPPGTLPGYEAVQDGEFLIPAVERKDLIEGNVRTEVDYAGDEKPGTIVVDIFARKLYWVMEGGRAVRYGIAVGREGLSFKGNGYIGRKREWPSWQPTANMLRTRPDMYGDYAAGLPGGLNNPLGARALYLYRGGRDTMFRIHGTIENASIGRATSAGCIRLFNQDAIDLYERVDTGARVKVRTLDESVALEGPMMDDAYGRVVPATPENMAKKEKDAAAVAAYEAREAERKAKEAEAARIAAEKADKKRLRACKSKGIAPEDCPPLETTVSG
;
A
#
# COMPACT_ATOMS: atom_id res chain seq x y z
N MET A 1 42.03 -52.45 -60.24
CA MET A 1 42.15 -51.31 -61.19
C MET A 1 40.75 -50.94 -61.64
N THR A 2 40.21 -49.83 -61.15
CA THR A 2 39.24 -48.97 -61.87
C THR A 2 39.11 -47.66 -61.08
N PHE A 3 39.28 -46.55 -61.78
CA PHE A 3 39.22 -45.16 -61.31
C PHE A 3 37.84 -44.55 -61.58
N SER A 4 37.64 -43.35 -61.00
CA SER A 4 36.76 -42.26 -61.46
C SER A 4 35.26 -42.37 -61.11
N LEU A 5 34.51 -41.30 -60.81
CA LEU A 5 34.70 -39.86 -60.96
C LEU A 5 33.73 -39.12 -60.00
N ALA A 6 34.13 -37.91 -59.61
CA ALA A 6 33.44 -36.98 -58.71
C ALA A 6 32.03 -36.56 -59.15
N ARG A 7 31.18 -36.15 -58.19
CA ARG A 7 30.29 -34.98 -58.33
C ARG A 7 30.04 -34.29 -56.98
N LEU A 8 30.20 -32.96 -57.04
CA LEU A 8 29.88 -31.93 -56.06
C LEU A 8 28.53 -32.12 -55.34
N ALA A 9 28.52 -31.88 -54.03
CA ALA A 9 27.52 -31.05 -53.36
C ALA A 9 28.06 -30.60 -51.99
N ALA A 10 28.69 -29.42 -51.93
CA ALA A 10 29.01 -28.77 -50.67
C ALA A 10 27.76 -28.03 -50.17
N ILE A 11 26.96 -28.68 -49.32
CA ILE A 11 25.89 -28.02 -48.58
C ILE A 11 26.52 -27.42 -47.32
N LEU A 12 26.71 -26.10 -47.32
CA LEU A 12 27.02 -25.32 -46.12
C LEU A 12 25.79 -25.38 -45.19
N ALA A 13 25.81 -26.27 -44.21
CA ALA A 13 24.89 -26.24 -43.09
C ALA A 13 25.48 -25.32 -42.00
N LEU A 14 25.04 -24.06 -41.97
CA LEU A 14 25.22 -23.20 -40.79
C LEU A 14 24.31 -23.71 -39.66
N PRO A 15 24.83 -24.02 -38.46
CA PRO A 15 23.96 -24.18 -37.30
C PRO A 15 23.54 -22.78 -36.83
N LEU A 16 22.25 -22.46 -37.04
CA LEU A 16 21.57 -21.39 -36.31
C LEU A 16 21.50 -21.82 -34.83
N LEU A 17 22.51 -21.44 -34.06
CA LEU A 17 22.43 -21.36 -32.61
C LEU A 17 21.41 -20.27 -32.27
N ALA A 18 20.14 -20.66 -32.19
CA ALA A 18 19.11 -19.87 -31.54
C ALA A 18 19.46 -19.81 -30.05
N ALA A 19 20.23 -18.80 -29.67
CA ALA A 19 20.44 -18.44 -28.29
C ALA A 19 19.10 -17.95 -27.73
N CYS A 20 18.40 -18.80 -27.00
CA CYS A 20 17.33 -18.39 -26.09
C CYS A 20 17.97 -17.50 -25.01
N GLY A 21 18.08 -16.20 -25.29
CA GLY A 21 18.33 -15.20 -24.26
C GLY A 21 17.12 -15.18 -23.34
N GLY A 22 17.22 -15.79 -22.16
CA GLY A 22 16.25 -15.59 -21.11
C GLY A 22 16.10 -14.10 -20.79
N PRO A 23 14.96 -13.67 -20.22
CA PRO A 23 14.76 -12.27 -19.88
C PRO A 23 15.89 -11.82 -18.95
N ARG A 24 16.58 -10.76 -19.38
CA ARG A 24 17.60 -10.07 -18.59
C ARG A 24 16.95 -9.64 -17.27
N PRO A 25 17.55 -9.89 -16.09
CA PRO A 25 17.07 -9.25 -14.88
C PRO A 25 17.07 -7.75 -15.15
N ALA A 26 15.90 -7.12 -15.05
CA ALA A 26 15.78 -5.68 -15.21
C ALA A 26 16.79 -5.03 -14.26
N ASP A 27 17.65 -4.16 -14.78
CA ASP A 27 18.63 -3.44 -13.99
C ASP A 27 17.87 -2.69 -12.88
N THR A 28 17.92 -3.21 -11.66
CA THR A 28 17.29 -2.58 -10.50
C THR A 28 17.84 -1.17 -10.37
N PRO A 29 17.00 -0.11 -10.43
CA PRO A 29 17.49 1.25 -10.32
C PRO A 29 18.34 1.44 -9.05
N PRO A 30 19.43 2.22 -9.09
CA PRO A 30 20.22 2.52 -7.91
C PRO A 30 19.33 3.07 -6.79
N GLY A 31 19.35 2.44 -5.61
CA GLY A 31 18.56 2.84 -4.44
C GLY A 31 17.29 2.01 -4.15
N THR A 32 16.98 1.02 -4.99
CA THR A 32 15.88 0.09 -4.72
C THR A 32 16.31 -1.00 -3.74
N LEU A 33 15.48 -1.31 -2.74
CA LEU A 33 15.76 -2.35 -1.75
C LEU A 33 15.34 -3.73 -2.30
N PRO A 34 16.15 -4.79 -2.15
CA PRO A 34 15.76 -6.13 -2.56
C PRO A 34 14.42 -6.57 -1.97
N GLY A 35 13.53 -7.07 -2.83
CA GLY A 35 12.17 -7.47 -2.48
C GLY A 35 11.12 -6.35 -2.55
N TYR A 36 11.54 -5.12 -2.91
CA TYR A 36 10.69 -3.94 -3.04
C TYR A 36 10.83 -3.23 -4.40
N GLU A 37 11.40 -3.93 -5.38
CA GLU A 37 11.46 -3.48 -6.76
C GLU A 37 10.06 -3.40 -7.41
N ALA A 38 10.03 -2.89 -8.64
CA ALA A 38 8.84 -2.97 -9.46
C ALA A 38 8.54 -4.43 -9.80
N VAL A 39 7.27 -4.82 -9.72
CA VAL A 39 6.83 -6.21 -9.93
C VAL A 39 5.80 -6.22 -11.05
N GLN A 40 6.06 -7.01 -12.09
CA GLN A 40 5.06 -7.34 -13.10
C GLN A 40 4.20 -8.50 -12.58
N ASP A 41 2.90 -8.27 -12.41
CA ASP A 41 1.96 -9.24 -11.87
C ASP A 41 0.73 -9.32 -12.78
N GLY A 42 0.75 -10.31 -13.68
CA GLY A 42 -0.23 -10.41 -14.76
C GLY A 42 -0.16 -9.19 -15.68
N GLU A 43 -1.29 -8.49 -15.84
CA GLU A 43 -1.40 -7.26 -16.65
C GLU A 43 -0.95 -5.99 -15.91
N PHE A 44 -0.72 -6.06 -14.60
CA PHE A 44 -0.42 -4.89 -13.78
C PHE A 44 1.07 -4.78 -13.47
N LEU A 45 1.65 -3.61 -13.75
CA LEU A 45 2.99 -3.25 -13.30
C LEU A 45 2.90 -2.48 -11.99
N ILE A 46 3.25 -3.13 -10.89
CA ILE A 46 3.31 -2.52 -9.57
C ILE A 46 4.63 -1.75 -9.47
N PRO A 47 4.61 -0.44 -9.19
CA PRO A 47 5.83 0.34 -9.07
C PRO A 47 6.67 -0.11 -7.85
N ALA A 48 7.98 0.15 -7.93
CA ALA A 48 8.87 -0.05 -6.80
C ALA A 48 8.43 0.82 -5.60
N VAL A 49 8.65 0.33 -4.38
CA VAL A 49 8.39 1.15 -3.19
C VAL A 49 9.49 2.19 -3.06
N GLU A 50 9.10 3.46 -2.91
CA GLU A 50 10.04 4.55 -2.75
C GLU A 50 10.86 4.39 -1.46
N ARG A 51 12.16 4.71 -1.53
CA ARG A 51 13.09 4.59 -0.39
C ARG A 51 12.61 5.32 0.86
N LYS A 52 11.90 6.43 0.70
CA LYS A 52 11.35 7.26 1.80
C LYS A 52 10.29 6.53 2.63
N ASP A 53 9.58 5.56 2.02
CA ASP A 53 8.50 4.81 2.68
C ASP A 53 9.04 3.52 3.32
N LEU A 54 10.20 3.04 2.87
CA LEU A 54 10.92 1.93 3.46
C LEU A 54 11.77 2.45 4.62
N ILE A 55 11.27 2.33 5.85
CA ILE A 55 11.92 2.77 7.07
C ILE A 55 12.38 1.57 7.90
N GLU A 56 13.16 1.83 8.95
CA GLU A 56 13.50 0.79 9.90
C GLU A 56 12.23 0.20 10.53
N GLY A 57 12.17 -1.13 10.59
CA GLY A 57 11.07 -1.87 11.20
C GLY A 57 9.89 -2.20 10.28
N ASN A 58 9.73 -1.55 9.12
CA ASN A 58 8.65 -1.87 8.18
C ASN A 58 9.07 -2.69 6.95
N VAL A 59 10.37 -2.93 6.80
CA VAL A 59 10.95 -3.81 5.78
C VAL A 59 10.84 -5.27 6.19
N ARG A 60 10.41 -6.12 5.26
CA ARG A 60 10.29 -7.56 5.41
C ARG A 60 11.64 -8.17 5.79
N THR A 61 11.66 -8.89 6.89
CA THR A 61 12.89 -9.47 7.44
C THR A 61 12.59 -10.83 8.04
N GLU A 62 13.45 -11.82 7.78
CA GLU A 62 13.41 -13.07 8.53
C GLU A 62 14.05 -12.87 9.91
N VAL A 63 13.34 -13.27 10.96
CA VAL A 63 13.73 -13.02 12.36
C VAL A 63 13.64 -14.31 13.17
N ASP A 64 14.29 -14.32 14.33
CA ASP A 64 13.99 -15.30 15.36
C ASP A 64 12.58 -15.04 15.91
N TYR A 65 11.83 -16.10 16.15
CA TYR A 65 10.46 -16.07 16.60
C TYR A 65 10.35 -16.59 18.02
N ALA A 66 10.09 -15.68 18.96
CA ALA A 66 9.99 -15.98 20.39
C ALA A 66 8.59 -16.45 20.84
N GLY A 67 7.61 -16.52 19.93
CA GLY A 67 6.25 -17.01 20.24
C GLY A 67 6.15 -18.53 20.21
N ASP A 68 5.02 -19.05 20.70
CA ASP A 68 4.72 -20.48 20.81
C ASP A 68 3.85 -21.03 19.66
N GLU A 69 3.50 -20.17 18.71
CA GLU A 69 2.62 -20.51 17.61
C GLU A 69 3.30 -21.48 16.63
N LYS A 70 2.48 -22.33 15.99
CA LYS A 70 2.98 -23.35 15.06
C LYS A 70 3.38 -22.76 13.71
N PRO A 71 4.32 -23.36 12.98
CA PRO A 71 4.63 -23.02 11.59
C PRO A 71 3.37 -22.93 10.71
N GLY A 72 3.35 -21.98 9.79
CA GLY A 72 2.20 -21.65 8.94
C GLY A 72 1.15 -20.75 9.60
N THR A 73 1.32 -20.38 10.87
CA THR A 73 0.45 -19.42 11.55
C THR A 73 0.81 -17.98 11.15
N ILE A 74 -0.21 -17.16 10.92
CA ILE A 74 -0.06 -15.70 10.86
C ILE A 74 -0.30 -15.12 12.26
N VAL A 75 0.66 -14.36 12.77
CA VAL A 75 0.53 -13.63 14.04
C VAL A 75 0.57 -12.14 13.75
N VAL A 76 -0.50 -11.44 14.12
CA VAL A 76 -0.65 -10.00 13.93
C VAL A 76 -0.43 -9.30 15.26
N ASP A 77 0.58 -8.45 15.32
CA ASP A 77 0.84 -7.55 16.43
C ASP A 77 0.46 -6.12 16.03
N ILE A 78 -0.75 -5.72 16.40
CA ILE A 78 -1.28 -4.39 16.06
C ILE A 78 -0.62 -3.26 16.86
N PHE A 79 0.01 -3.58 18.00
CA PHE A 79 0.64 -2.59 18.89
C PHE A 79 2.05 -2.28 18.42
N ALA A 80 2.79 -3.30 18.00
CA ALA A 80 4.11 -3.14 17.37
C ALA A 80 4.03 -2.89 15.86
N ARG A 81 2.82 -2.96 15.26
CA ARG A 81 2.54 -2.87 13.81
C ARG A 81 3.41 -3.81 12.98
N LYS A 82 3.44 -5.06 13.43
CA LYS A 82 4.17 -6.14 12.78
C LYS A 82 3.22 -7.30 12.49
N LEU A 83 3.45 -7.98 11.39
CA LEU A 83 2.84 -9.26 11.08
C LEU A 83 3.94 -10.30 10.94
N TYR A 84 3.73 -11.48 11.50
CA TYR A 84 4.65 -12.60 11.45
C TYR A 84 3.98 -13.76 10.70
N TRP A 85 4.68 -14.33 9.73
CA TRP A 85 4.38 -15.65 9.22
C TRP A 85 5.37 -16.64 9.83
N VAL A 86 4.87 -17.50 10.71
CA VAL A 86 5.71 -18.40 11.52
C VAL A 86 6.27 -19.52 10.66
N MET A 87 7.57 -19.73 10.74
CA MET A 87 8.32 -20.76 10.05
C MET A 87 8.74 -21.86 11.02
N GLU A 88 9.28 -22.95 10.48
CA GLU A 88 9.96 -23.96 11.28
C GLU A 88 11.25 -23.41 11.92
N GLY A 89 11.78 -24.14 12.91
CA GLY A 89 13.07 -23.80 13.53
C GLY A 89 13.05 -22.57 14.43
N GLY A 90 11.88 -22.15 14.93
CA GLY A 90 11.77 -20.96 15.79
C GLY A 90 12.05 -19.66 15.03
N ARG A 91 11.69 -19.61 13.75
CA ARG A 91 11.89 -18.45 12.86
C ARG A 91 10.54 -17.92 12.38
N ALA A 92 10.53 -16.68 11.89
CA ALA A 92 9.38 -16.12 11.20
C ALA A 92 9.81 -15.11 10.13
N VAL A 93 8.99 -14.95 9.09
CA VAL A 93 9.07 -13.75 8.25
C VAL A 93 8.25 -12.66 8.91
N ARG A 94 8.89 -11.54 9.24
CA ARG A 94 8.25 -10.34 9.79
C ARG A 94 7.99 -9.32 8.69
N TYR A 95 6.79 -8.77 8.67
CA TYR A 95 6.34 -7.71 7.76
C TYR A 95 5.94 -6.47 8.56
N GLY A 96 6.22 -5.28 8.04
CA GLY A 96 5.62 -4.04 8.53
C GLY A 96 4.17 -3.93 8.09
N ILE A 97 3.29 -3.50 9.00
CA ILE A 97 1.87 -3.30 8.67
C ILE A 97 1.39 -1.89 8.99
N ALA A 98 0.33 -1.45 8.30
CA ALA A 98 -0.52 -0.38 8.81
C ALA A 98 -1.79 -0.99 9.42
N VAL A 99 -2.27 -0.40 10.51
CA VAL A 99 -3.47 -0.86 11.21
C VAL A 99 -4.52 0.24 11.17
N GLY A 100 -5.74 -0.12 10.79
CA GLY A 100 -6.86 0.83 10.83
C GLY A 100 -7.42 1.04 12.23
N ARG A 101 -8.15 2.15 12.44
CA ARG A 101 -8.92 2.36 13.69
C ARG A 101 -9.88 1.19 13.96
N GLU A 102 -10.51 0.64 12.93
CA GLU A 102 -11.34 -0.57 13.06
C GLU A 102 -10.50 -1.84 13.27
N GLY A 103 -9.23 -1.86 12.86
CA GLY A 103 -8.33 -2.99 13.13
C GLY A 103 -8.01 -3.19 14.61
N LEU A 104 -8.16 -2.14 15.43
CA LEU A 104 -8.12 -2.24 16.89
C LEU A 104 -9.30 -3.03 17.47
N SER A 105 -10.40 -3.17 16.72
CA SER A 105 -11.61 -3.88 17.15
C SER A 105 -11.55 -5.37 16.88
N PHE A 106 -10.69 -5.82 15.94
CA PHE A 106 -10.53 -7.25 15.69
C PHE A 106 -9.67 -7.87 16.79
N LYS A 107 -10.35 -8.47 17.76
CA LYS A 107 -9.74 -9.20 18.86
C LYS A 107 -9.97 -10.70 18.69
N GLY A 108 -8.93 -11.46 18.98
CA GLY A 108 -8.95 -12.92 19.02
C GLY A 108 -8.48 -13.59 17.74
N ASN A 109 -8.85 -14.87 17.62
CA ASN A 109 -8.29 -15.77 16.62
C ASN A 109 -9.26 -15.97 15.45
N GLY A 110 -8.71 -16.25 14.29
CA GLY A 110 -9.42 -16.62 13.08
C GLY A 110 -8.59 -17.55 12.20
N TYR A 111 -9.00 -17.71 10.96
CA TYR A 111 -8.22 -18.40 9.94
C TYR A 111 -8.45 -17.75 8.58
N ILE A 112 -7.53 -18.00 7.64
CA ILE A 112 -7.69 -17.54 6.26
C ILE A 112 -8.72 -18.43 5.57
N GLY A 113 -9.94 -17.94 5.38
CA GLY A 113 -11.00 -18.70 4.72
C GLY A 113 -11.01 -18.56 3.21
N ARG A 114 -10.45 -17.47 2.69
CA ARG A 114 -10.35 -17.19 1.25
C ARG A 114 -9.15 -16.30 0.96
N LYS A 115 -8.61 -16.46 -0.24
CA LYS A 115 -7.55 -15.64 -0.81
C LYS A 115 -8.00 -15.10 -2.18
N ARG A 116 -7.64 -13.85 -2.50
CA ARG A 116 -7.86 -13.25 -3.83
C ARG A 116 -6.66 -12.43 -4.30
N GLU A 117 -6.34 -12.60 -5.57
CA GLU A 117 -5.51 -11.70 -6.36
C GLU A 117 -6.40 -10.59 -6.93
N TRP A 118 -5.86 -9.37 -7.00
CA TRP A 118 -6.53 -8.17 -7.49
C TRP A 118 -8.00 -8.08 -7.06
N PRO A 119 -8.27 -8.09 -5.73
CA PRO A 119 -9.63 -8.10 -5.20
C PRO A 119 -10.39 -6.84 -5.62
N SER A 120 -11.69 -6.98 -5.89
CA SER A 120 -12.58 -5.81 -5.92
C SER A 120 -12.76 -5.23 -4.51
N TRP A 121 -13.04 -3.94 -4.46
CA TRP A 121 -13.31 -3.22 -3.22
C TRP A 121 -14.61 -2.45 -3.32
N GLN A 122 -15.34 -2.38 -2.22
CA GLN A 122 -16.50 -1.51 -2.10
C GLN A 122 -16.49 -0.86 -0.73
N PRO A 123 -16.75 0.46 -0.63
CA PRO A 123 -16.96 1.12 0.65
C PRO A 123 -18.09 0.44 1.44
N THR A 124 -17.96 0.38 2.76
CA THR A 124 -19.07 -0.10 3.60
C THR A 124 -20.20 0.93 3.61
N ALA A 125 -21.43 0.48 3.92
CA ALA A 125 -22.56 1.39 4.09
C ALA A 125 -22.29 2.48 5.16
N ASN A 126 -21.53 2.15 6.20
CA ASN A 126 -21.13 3.12 7.22
C ASN A 126 -20.17 4.19 6.67
N MET A 127 -19.20 3.79 5.84
CA MET A 127 -18.28 4.71 5.18
C MET A 127 -19.04 5.69 4.27
N LEU A 128 -19.95 5.18 3.43
CA LEU A 128 -20.78 6.01 2.55
C LEU A 128 -21.65 7.00 3.35
N ARG A 129 -22.24 6.55 4.45
CA ARG A 129 -23.10 7.39 5.29
C ARG A 129 -22.32 8.47 6.05
N THR A 130 -21.13 8.15 6.56
CA THR A 130 -20.38 9.05 7.45
C THR A 130 -19.40 9.95 6.73
N ARG A 131 -18.88 9.52 5.57
CA ARG A 131 -17.90 10.24 4.75
C ARG A 131 -18.27 10.17 3.26
N PRO A 132 -19.48 10.65 2.87
CA PRO A 132 -19.91 10.65 1.47
C PRO A 132 -19.00 11.50 0.58
N ASP A 133 -18.37 12.53 1.15
CA ASP A 133 -17.37 13.39 0.51
C ASP A 133 -16.16 12.62 -0.02
N MET A 134 -15.77 11.52 0.64
CA MET A 134 -14.62 10.71 0.22
C MET A 134 -15.02 9.43 -0.50
N TYR A 135 -16.17 8.84 -0.17
CA TYR A 135 -16.53 7.51 -0.66
C TYR A 135 -17.71 7.48 -1.63
N GLY A 136 -18.43 8.60 -1.81
CA GLY A 136 -19.63 8.68 -2.64
C GLY A 136 -19.39 8.23 -4.07
N ASP A 137 -18.32 8.72 -4.69
CA ASP A 137 -17.94 8.38 -6.08
C ASP A 137 -17.58 6.90 -6.25
N TYR A 138 -17.27 6.20 -5.15
CA TYR A 138 -16.90 4.79 -5.14
C TYR A 138 -18.03 3.88 -4.64
N ALA A 139 -19.27 4.37 -4.52
CA ALA A 139 -20.39 3.58 -3.99
C ALA A 139 -20.68 2.31 -4.79
N ALA A 140 -20.44 2.33 -6.11
CA ALA A 140 -20.56 1.16 -7.00
C ALA A 140 -19.40 0.17 -6.87
N GLY A 141 -18.37 0.51 -6.08
CA GLY A 141 -17.15 -0.26 -5.91
C GLY A 141 -16.11 0.02 -6.99
N LEU A 142 -14.91 -0.50 -6.76
CA LEU A 142 -13.78 -0.48 -7.66
C LEU A 142 -13.44 -1.91 -8.07
N PRO A 143 -13.16 -2.17 -9.36
CA PRO A 143 -12.60 -3.45 -9.78
C PRO A 143 -11.18 -3.62 -9.21
N GLY A 144 -10.64 -4.83 -9.32
CA GLY A 144 -9.22 -5.07 -9.05
C GLY A 144 -8.34 -4.23 -9.98
N GLY A 145 -7.24 -3.69 -9.45
CA GLY A 145 -6.25 -2.96 -10.25
C GLY A 145 -5.42 -2.00 -9.42
N LEU A 146 -4.54 -1.25 -10.09
CA LEU A 146 -3.52 -0.38 -9.46
C LEU A 146 -4.11 0.79 -8.66
N ASN A 147 -5.37 1.15 -8.88
CA ASN A 147 -6.06 2.22 -8.14
C ASN A 147 -6.94 1.68 -7.00
N ASN A 148 -6.97 0.37 -6.78
CA ASN A 148 -7.82 -0.24 -5.77
C ASN A 148 -7.15 -0.16 -4.38
N PRO A 149 -7.83 0.33 -3.33
CA PRO A 149 -7.23 0.50 -2.01
C PRO A 149 -6.87 -0.83 -1.31
N LEU A 150 -7.39 -1.97 -1.77
CA LEU A 150 -6.99 -3.30 -1.28
C LEU A 150 -5.68 -3.81 -1.89
N GLY A 151 -5.14 -3.14 -2.90
CA GLY A 151 -3.89 -3.50 -3.55
C GLY A 151 -3.94 -4.85 -4.29
N ALA A 152 -2.77 -5.48 -4.44
CA ALA A 152 -2.56 -6.63 -5.32
C ALA A 152 -3.12 -7.95 -4.77
N ARG A 153 -3.19 -8.13 -3.44
CA ARG A 153 -3.63 -9.37 -2.78
C ARG A 153 -4.50 -9.06 -1.58
N ALA A 154 -5.48 -9.93 -1.30
CA ALA A 154 -6.21 -9.93 -0.04
C ALA A 154 -6.42 -11.35 0.50
N LEU A 155 -6.18 -11.50 1.81
CA LEU A 155 -6.49 -12.66 2.61
C LEU A 155 -7.70 -12.33 3.49
N TYR A 156 -8.77 -13.11 3.37
CA TYR A 156 -10.04 -12.88 4.07
C TYR A 156 -10.11 -13.74 5.33
N LEU A 157 -10.32 -13.10 6.47
CA LEU A 157 -10.34 -13.78 7.76
C LEU A 157 -11.74 -14.28 8.07
N TYR A 158 -11.81 -15.54 8.47
CA TYR A 158 -13.03 -16.23 8.84
C TYR A 158 -12.97 -16.66 10.31
N ARG A 159 -14.13 -16.75 10.94
CA ARG A 159 -14.31 -17.28 12.29
C ARG A 159 -15.63 -18.04 12.38
N GLY A 160 -15.60 -19.28 12.86
CA GLY A 160 -16.80 -20.12 12.95
C GLY A 160 -17.54 -20.29 11.61
N GLY A 161 -16.80 -20.38 10.51
CA GLY A 161 -17.36 -20.54 9.16
C GLY A 161 -17.90 -19.25 8.51
N ARG A 162 -17.79 -18.08 9.16
CA ARG A 162 -18.29 -16.80 8.65
C ARG A 162 -17.15 -15.83 8.36
N ASP A 163 -17.30 -15.05 7.29
CA ASP A 163 -16.40 -13.92 6.98
C ASP A 163 -16.53 -12.88 8.09
N THR A 164 -15.38 -12.48 8.67
CA THR A 164 -15.31 -11.49 9.75
C THR A 164 -15.39 -10.06 9.22
N MET A 165 -15.37 -9.88 7.90
CA MET A 165 -15.13 -8.60 7.26
C MET A 165 -13.78 -7.99 7.65
N PHE A 166 -12.82 -8.81 8.05
CA PHE A 166 -11.45 -8.40 8.29
C PHE A 166 -10.52 -9.01 7.26
N ARG A 167 -9.51 -8.25 6.85
CA ARG A 167 -8.61 -8.62 5.76
C ARG A 167 -7.18 -8.25 6.10
N ILE A 168 -6.26 -9.07 5.61
CA ILE A 168 -4.85 -8.70 5.44
C ILE A 168 -4.68 -8.48 3.94
N HIS A 169 -4.27 -7.28 3.54
CA HIS A 169 -4.26 -6.92 2.12
C HIS A 169 -3.12 -5.96 1.76
N GLY A 170 -2.84 -5.82 0.47
CA GLY A 170 -1.89 -4.83 -0.05
C GLY A 170 -2.40 -3.40 0.05
N THR A 171 -1.65 -2.41 -0.40
CA THR A 171 -2.13 -1.04 -0.44
C THR A 171 -1.45 -0.23 -1.54
N ILE A 172 -2.13 0.78 -2.01
CA ILE A 172 -1.58 1.81 -2.91
C ILE A 172 -0.93 2.96 -2.11
N GLU A 173 -1.23 3.06 -0.82
CA GLU A 173 -0.70 4.08 0.08
C GLU A 173 0.55 3.57 0.82
N ASN A 174 1.67 3.46 0.12
CA ASN A 174 2.94 2.97 0.68
C ASN A 174 3.35 3.69 1.97
N ALA A 175 3.20 5.02 2.01
CA ALA A 175 3.50 5.84 3.18
C ALA A 175 2.66 5.51 4.43
N SER A 176 1.60 4.71 4.32
CA SER A 176 0.80 4.29 5.47
C SER A 176 1.43 3.17 6.30
N ILE A 177 2.33 2.37 5.72
CA ILE A 177 2.89 1.18 6.37
C ILE A 177 3.79 1.59 7.54
N GLY A 178 3.52 1.03 8.73
CA GLY A 178 4.15 1.42 10.00
C GLY A 178 3.37 2.48 10.78
N ARG A 179 2.18 2.90 10.31
CA ARG A 179 1.31 3.90 10.95
C ARG A 179 -0.06 3.34 11.36
N ALA A 180 -0.75 4.03 12.28
CA ALA A 180 -2.14 3.71 12.68
C ALA A 180 -3.18 4.61 11.98
N THR A 181 -3.04 4.82 10.66
CA THR A 181 -3.82 5.82 9.92
C THR A 181 -4.98 5.27 9.09
N SER A 182 -5.21 3.95 9.03
CA SER A 182 -6.26 3.42 8.14
C SER A 182 -7.68 3.64 8.66
N ALA A 183 -8.62 3.72 7.72
CA ALA A 183 -10.04 3.54 7.99
C ALA A 183 -10.42 2.08 8.33
N GLY A 184 -9.62 1.06 7.96
CA GLY A 184 -9.91 -0.36 8.24
C GLY A 184 -8.69 -1.31 8.17
N CYS A 185 -8.93 -2.62 8.36
CA CYS A 185 -8.07 -3.80 8.06
C CYS A 185 -6.54 -3.73 8.36
N ILE A 186 -5.78 -4.79 8.01
CA ILE A 186 -4.31 -4.82 8.05
C ILE A 186 -3.78 -4.59 6.64
N ARG A 187 -2.94 -3.57 6.48
CA ARG A 187 -2.32 -3.22 5.19
C ARG A 187 -0.85 -3.61 5.18
N LEU A 188 -0.40 -4.09 4.03
CA LEU A 188 0.98 -4.42 3.68
C LEU A 188 1.37 -3.64 2.42
N PHE A 189 2.67 -3.47 2.18
CA PHE A 189 3.14 -3.15 0.83
C PHE A 189 2.63 -4.22 -0.16
N ASN A 190 2.38 -3.87 -1.42
CA ASN A 190 1.92 -4.86 -2.39
C ASN A 190 2.91 -6.03 -2.57
N GLN A 191 4.21 -5.74 -2.56
CA GLN A 191 5.28 -6.74 -2.61
C GLN A 191 5.23 -7.71 -1.43
N ASP A 192 4.92 -7.20 -0.24
CA ASP A 192 4.76 -8.00 0.98
C ASP A 192 3.45 -8.78 0.99
N ALA A 193 2.37 -8.21 0.45
CA ALA A 193 1.10 -8.89 0.30
C ALA A 193 1.19 -10.05 -0.69
N ILE A 194 1.95 -9.88 -1.79
CA ILE A 194 2.26 -10.95 -2.75
C ILE A 194 3.08 -12.06 -2.08
N ASP A 195 4.18 -11.70 -1.41
CA ASP A 195 5.03 -12.68 -0.72
C ASP A 195 4.24 -13.47 0.35
N LEU A 196 3.47 -12.80 1.20
CA LEU A 196 2.64 -13.46 2.20
C LEU A 196 1.55 -14.33 1.56
N TYR A 197 0.95 -13.86 0.46
CA TYR A 197 -0.07 -14.62 -0.26
C TYR A 197 0.48 -15.95 -0.77
N GLU A 198 1.66 -15.98 -1.37
CA GLU A 198 2.25 -17.24 -1.86
C GLU A 198 2.59 -18.23 -0.74
N ARG A 199 2.91 -17.74 0.45
CA ARG A 199 3.31 -18.56 1.61
C ARG A 199 2.16 -19.17 2.39
N VAL A 200 0.99 -18.54 2.35
CA VAL A 200 -0.11 -18.84 3.27
C VAL A 200 -1.17 -19.71 2.61
N ASP A 201 -1.47 -20.84 3.22
CA ASP A 201 -2.56 -21.71 2.78
C ASP A 201 -3.94 -21.22 3.25
N THR A 202 -4.98 -21.60 2.50
CA THR A 202 -6.35 -21.49 3.02
C THR A 202 -6.50 -22.44 4.20
N GLY A 203 -7.08 -21.95 5.30
CA GLY A 203 -7.15 -22.65 6.58
C GLY A 203 -6.04 -22.26 7.57
N ALA A 204 -5.01 -21.52 7.12
CA ALA A 204 -3.96 -21.02 7.99
C ALA A 204 -4.53 -20.22 9.16
N ARG A 205 -4.02 -20.50 10.37
CA ARG A 205 -4.47 -19.83 11.59
C ARG A 205 -4.00 -18.38 11.59
N VAL A 206 -4.85 -17.50 12.10
CA VAL A 206 -4.52 -16.11 12.39
C VAL A 206 -4.72 -15.86 13.87
N LYS A 207 -3.68 -15.40 14.56
CA LYS A 207 -3.74 -14.92 15.94
C LYS A 207 -3.46 -13.43 15.95
N VAL A 208 -4.28 -12.67 16.68
CA VAL A 208 -3.98 -11.27 17.00
C VAL A 208 -3.47 -11.22 18.43
N ARG A 209 -2.27 -10.67 18.62
CA ARG A 209 -1.69 -10.52 19.96
C ARG A 209 -2.51 -9.55 20.80
N THR A 210 -2.64 -9.87 22.07
CA THR A 210 -3.05 -8.94 23.12
C THR A 210 -1.94 -7.92 23.40
N LEU A 211 -2.28 -6.85 24.14
CA LEU A 211 -1.28 -5.85 24.53
C LEU A 211 -0.19 -6.49 25.41
N ASP A 212 -0.57 -7.33 26.36
CA ASP A 212 0.38 -7.97 27.29
C ASP A 212 1.35 -8.90 26.55
N GLU A 213 0.86 -9.68 25.58
CA GLU A 213 1.72 -10.52 24.73
C GLU A 213 2.67 -9.67 23.87
N SER A 214 2.18 -8.55 23.32
CA SER A 214 3.02 -7.63 22.54
C SER A 214 4.11 -7.03 23.41
N VAL A 215 3.78 -6.51 24.60
CA VAL A 215 4.76 -5.93 25.53
C VAL A 215 5.78 -6.97 25.98
N ALA A 216 5.36 -8.21 26.23
CA ALA A 216 6.26 -9.29 26.64
C ALA A 216 7.27 -9.67 25.53
N LEU A 217 6.87 -9.64 24.26
CA LEU A 217 7.68 -10.13 23.13
C LEU A 217 8.43 -9.01 22.38
N GLU A 218 7.83 -7.84 22.26
CA GLU A 218 8.35 -6.69 21.50
C GLU A 218 8.83 -5.55 22.40
N GLY A 219 8.42 -5.55 23.68
CA GLY A 219 8.58 -4.42 24.58
C GLY A 219 7.48 -3.35 24.41
N PRO A 220 7.48 -2.31 25.25
CA PRO A 220 6.53 -1.21 25.11
C PRO A 220 6.80 -0.40 23.85
N MET A 221 5.74 -0.09 23.10
CA MET A 221 5.80 0.66 21.84
C MET A 221 5.07 1.99 21.96
N MET A 222 5.49 2.98 21.18
CA MET A 222 4.86 4.31 21.12
C MET A 222 4.85 4.86 19.69
N ASP A 223 4.00 5.85 19.44
CA ASP A 223 4.07 6.64 18.21
C ASP A 223 5.09 7.77 18.32
N ASP A 224 5.93 7.93 17.31
CA ASP A 224 6.77 9.11 17.12
C ASP A 224 5.93 10.34 16.68
N ALA A 225 6.56 11.49 16.52
CA ALA A 225 5.88 12.73 16.12
C ALA A 225 5.24 12.67 14.72
N TYR A 226 5.59 11.66 13.91
CA TYR A 226 5.10 11.45 12.55
C TYR A 226 4.13 10.26 12.45
N GLY A 227 3.68 9.75 13.60
CA GLY A 227 2.72 8.64 13.71
C GLY A 227 3.30 7.26 13.35
N ARG A 228 4.62 7.10 13.36
CA ARG A 228 5.30 5.81 13.13
C ARG A 228 5.53 5.11 14.47
N VAL A 229 5.40 3.79 14.47
CA VAL A 229 5.62 3.00 15.69
C VAL A 229 7.11 2.85 15.95
N VAL A 230 7.52 3.14 17.18
CA VAL A 230 8.90 3.00 17.66
C VAL A 230 8.91 2.41 19.08
N PRO A 231 10.00 1.77 19.52
CA PRO A 231 10.14 1.34 20.91
C PRO A 231 10.01 2.53 21.88
N ALA A 232 9.33 2.34 23.00
CA ALA A 232 9.09 3.38 24.01
C ALA A 232 10.31 3.57 24.93
N THR A 233 11.45 3.94 24.36
CA THR A 233 12.67 4.24 25.11
C THR A 233 12.73 5.73 25.50
N PRO A 234 13.50 6.10 26.54
CA PRO A 234 13.73 7.51 26.89
C PRO A 234 14.22 8.36 25.72
N GLU A 235 15.06 7.80 24.84
CA GLU A 235 15.60 8.49 23.67
C GLU A 235 14.50 8.80 22.65
N ASN A 236 13.61 7.83 22.37
CA ASN A 236 12.50 8.02 21.45
C ASN A 236 11.43 8.97 22.00
N MET A 237 11.21 8.95 23.32
CA MET A 237 10.33 9.90 24.01
C MET A 237 10.86 11.34 23.87
N ALA A 238 12.13 11.57 24.19
CA ALA A 238 12.76 12.89 24.03
C ALA A 238 12.77 13.35 22.56
N LYS A 239 13.03 12.43 21.62
CA LYS A 239 12.99 12.72 20.18
C LYS A 239 11.59 13.12 19.72
N LYS A 240 10.54 12.44 20.20
CA LYS A 240 9.15 12.79 19.89
C LYS A 240 8.82 14.21 20.31
N GLU A 241 9.17 14.61 21.54
CA GLU A 241 8.90 15.96 22.03
C GLU A 241 9.58 17.03 21.15
N LYS A 242 10.86 16.81 20.83
CA LYS A 242 11.62 17.68 19.94
C LYS A 242 11.00 17.77 18.54
N ASP A 243 10.68 16.63 17.94
CA ASP A 243 10.15 16.56 16.58
C ASP A 243 8.71 17.10 16.51
N ALA A 244 7.89 16.93 17.56
CA ALA A 244 6.53 17.44 17.62
C ALA A 244 6.47 18.97 17.47
N ALA A 245 7.42 19.69 18.07
CA ALA A 245 7.55 21.13 17.91
C ALA A 245 7.89 21.51 16.46
N ALA A 246 8.77 20.75 15.81
CA ALA A 246 9.14 20.96 14.40
C ALA A 246 7.97 20.66 13.45
N VAL A 247 7.22 19.58 13.70
CA VAL A 247 6.02 19.21 12.95
C VAL A 247 4.96 20.30 13.08
N ALA A 248 4.65 20.75 14.30
CA ALA A 248 3.68 21.82 14.52
C ALA A 248 4.08 23.13 13.81
N ALA A 249 5.38 23.48 13.83
CA ALA A 249 5.88 24.66 13.13
C ALA A 249 5.75 24.53 11.59
N TYR A 250 6.02 23.35 11.04
CA TYR A 250 5.83 23.08 9.62
C TYR A 250 4.34 23.12 9.22
N GLU A 251 3.47 22.46 9.98
CA GLU A 251 2.03 22.45 9.73
C GLU A 251 1.42 23.85 9.80
N ALA A 252 1.87 24.70 10.74
CA ALA A 252 1.45 26.09 10.82
C ALA A 252 1.85 26.88 9.58
N ARG A 253 3.09 26.71 9.09
CA ARG A 253 3.58 27.38 7.85
C ARG A 253 2.80 26.91 6.62
N GLU A 254 2.53 25.61 6.53
CA GLU A 254 1.75 25.03 5.44
C GLU A 254 0.28 25.48 5.48
N ALA A 255 -0.32 25.58 6.66
CA ALA A 255 -1.66 26.13 6.84
C ALA A 255 -1.73 27.60 6.41
N GLU A 256 -0.73 28.41 6.78
CA GLU A 256 -0.63 29.79 6.34
C GLU A 256 -0.45 29.89 4.81
N ARG A 257 0.40 29.06 4.22
CA ARG A 257 0.59 28.97 2.76
C ARG A 257 -0.71 28.61 2.05
N LYS A 258 -1.39 27.56 2.50
CA LYS A 258 -2.67 27.13 1.92
C LYS A 258 -3.76 28.20 2.08
N ALA A 259 -3.82 28.89 3.22
CA ALA A 259 -4.76 29.99 3.42
C ALA A 259 -4.49 31.15 2.44
N LYS A 260 -3.22 31.53 2.25
CA LYS A 260 -2.81 32.54 1.26
C LYS A 260 -3.14 32.11 -0.18
N GLU A 261 -2.89 30.86 -0.53
CA GLU A 261 -3.21 30.30 -1.84
C GLU A 261 -4.72 30.25 -2.08
N ALA A 262 -5.51 29.84 -1.09
CA ALA A 262 -6.97 29.81 -1.17
C ALA A 262 -7.55 31.23 -1.33
N GLU A 263 -7.03 32.21 -0.59
CA GLU A 263 -7.45 33.60 -0.72
C GLU A 263 -7.06 34.19 -2.08
N ALA A 264 -5.84 33.90 -2.56
CA ALA A 264 -5.41 34.31 -3.89
C ALA A 264 -6.29 33.68 -4.99
N ALA A 265 -6.65 32.40 -4.86
CA ALA A 265 -7.54 31.70 -5.77
C ALA A 265 -8.95 32.31 -5.76
N ARG A 266 -9.49 32.65 -4.57
CA ARG A 266 -10.78 33.34 -4.42
C ARG A 266 -10.78 34.69 -5.13
N ILE A 267 -9.76 35.51 -4.90
CA ILE A 267 -9.60 36.82 -5.56
C ILE A 267 -9.47 36.65 -7.08
N ALA A 268 -8.71 35.65 -7.53
CA ALA A 268 -8.55 35.36 -8.95
C ALA A 268 -9.87 34.93 -9.61
N ALA A 269 -10.64 34.06 -8.96
CA ALA A 269 -11.96 33.62 -9.41
C ALA A 269 -12.94 34.80 -9.50
N GLU A 270 -12.97 35.68 -8.50
CA GLU A 270 -13.81 36.88 -8.50
C GLU A 270 -13.43 37.86 -9.63
N LYS A 271 -12.12 38.04 -9.88
CA LYS A 271 -11.63 38.85 -11.00
C LYS A 271 -11.98 38.23 -12.36
N ALA A 272 -11.86 36.91 -12.49
CA ALA A 272 -12.20 36.19 -13.71
C ALA A 272 -13.71 36.29 -14.01
N ASP A 273 -14.56 36.15 -13.00
CA ASP A 273 -16.01 36.30 -13.14
C ASP A 273 -16.40 37.74 -13.51
N LYS A 274 -15.81 38.75 -12.84
CA LYS A 274 -15.99 40.16 -13.23
C LYS A 274 -15.58 40.42 -14.68
N LYS A 275 -14.47 39.82 -15.15
CA LYS A 275 -14.01 39.94 -16.54
C LYS A 275 -14.99 39.26 -17.51
N ARG A 276 -15.49 38.07 -17.17
CA ARG A 276 -16.51 37.32 -17.93
C ARG A 276 -17.78 38.15 -18.10
N LEU A 277 -18.34 38.67 -17.01
CA LEU A 277 -19.55 39.49 -17.03
C LEU A 277 -19.37 40.76 -17.87
N ARG A 278 -18.22 41.43 -17.80
CA ARG A 278 -17.89 42.58 -18.67
C ARG A 278 -17.86 42.20 -20.16
N ALA A 279 -17.29 41.05 -20.50
CA ALA A 279 -17.25 40.55 -21.88
C ALA A 279 -18.66 40.23 -22.40
N CYS A 280 -19.51 39.58 -21.61
CA CYS A 280 -20.91 39.31 -21.96
C CYS A 280 -21.70 40.61 -22.18
N LYS A 281 -21.55 41.59 -21.29
CA LYS A 281 -22.19 42.91 -21.43
C LYS A 281 -21.80 43.59 -22.74
N SER A 282 -20.52 43.51 -23.15
CA SER A 282 -20.06 44.09 -24.42
C SER A 282 -20.67 43.43 -25.67
N LYS A 283 -21.17 42.20 -25.53
CA LYS A 283 -21.88 41.44 -26.57
C LYS A 283 -23.40 41.55 -26.48
N GLY A 284 -23.93 42.36 -25.55
CA GLY A 284 -25.37 42.51 -25.33
C GLY A 284 -26.04 41.32 -24.61
N ILE A 285 -25.26 40.42 -24.00
CA ILE A 285 -25.76 39.27 -23.26
C ILE A 285 -26.05 39.70 -21.80
N ALA A 286 -27.23 39.40 -21.29
CA ALA A 286 -27.60 39.68 -19.91
C ALA A 286 -26.74 38.83 -18.91
N PRO A 287 -26.44 39.33 -17.71
CA PRO A 287 -25.61 38.60 -16.73
C PRO A 287 -26.10 37.18 -16.41
N GLU A 288 -27.41 36.98 -16.33
CA GLU A 288 -28.11 35.72 -16.07
C GLU A 288 -27.95 34.70 -17.21
N ASP A 289 -27.80 35.18 -18.45
CA ASP A 289 -27.60 34.36 -19.66
C ASP A 289 -26.10 34.21 -20.02
N CYS A 290 -25.21 34.83 -19.25
CA CYS A 290 -23.78 34.76 -19.49
C CYS A 290 -23.26 33.38 -19.04
N PRO A 291 -22.66 32.57 -19.94
CA PRO A 291 -22.24 31.22 -19.60
C PRO A 291 -21.20 31.24 -18.48
N PRO A 292 -21.25 30.31 -17.51
CA PRO A 292 -20.29 30.24 -16.41
C PRO A 292 -18.88 29.94 -16.92
N LEU A 293 -17.85 30.26 -16.12
CA LEU A 293 -16.49 29.79 -16.41
C LEU A 293 -16.49 28.26 -16.36
N GLU A 294 -16.06 27.60 -17.43
CA GLU A 294 -15.84 26.15 -17.39
C GLU A 294 -14.79 25.85 -16.32
N THR A 295 -15.20 25.13 -15.28
CA THR A 295 -14.25 24.55 -14.34
C THR A 295 -13.57 23.41 -15.06
N THR A 296 -12.31 23.58 -15.45
CA THR A 296 -11.48 22.46 -15.88
C THR A 296 -11.31 21.53 -14.69
N VAL A 297 -12.18 20.53 -14.59
CA VAL A 297 -11.95 19.36 -13.74
C VAL A 297 -10.87 18.57 -14.49
N SER A 298 -9.62 18.77 -14.08
CA SER A 298 -8.51 17.93 -14.51
C SER A 298 -8.83 16.50 -14.06
N GLY A 299 -9.16 15.64 -15.01
CA GLY A 299 -9.30 14.19 -14.81
C GLY A 299 -7.96 13.50 -14.62
#